data_AF-A0A7G9YCM5-F1
#
_entry.id   AF-A0A7G9YCM5-F1
#
_cell.length_a   1.000
_cell.length_b   1.000
_cell.length_c   1.000
_cell.angle_alpha   90.00
_cell.angle_beta   90.00
_cell.angle_gamma   90.00
#
_symmetry.space_group_name_H-M   'P 1'
#
loop_
_entity.id
_entity.type
_entity.pdbx_description
1 polymer ?
#
loop_
_entity_poly.entity_id
_entity_poly.type
_entity_poly.pdbx_seq_one_letter_code
_entity_poly.pdbx_strand_id
1 'polypeptide(L)'
;MERSGIPAIPLQVARVTVVEPRGMGDRVCVDTCSLMSVGEGMLVGSQSNGLFLIQSEAEDSPYVASRPFRVNAGAVHAYAKVGEKTQYLSELSAGDGVIIVNARGEQRDGIVGRVKIEKRPLTLVKAEVDGNIITTILQNAETIKLVGADGLPISIANLKVGDEVLVHFEDSARHFGMKIDETIIEK
;
A
#
# COMPACT_ATOMS: atom_id res chain seq x y z
N MET A 1 2.30 -21.61 -12.14
CA MET A 1 2.06 -21.15 -13.52
C MET A 1 2.12 -19.63 -13.49
N GLU A 2 3.25 -19.04 -13.86
CA GLU A 2 3.35 -17.61 -14.11
C GLU A 2 2.47 -17.30 -15.32
N ARG A 3 1.40 -16.54 -15.12
CA ARG A 3 0.54 -16.10 -16.22
C ARG A 3 1.22 -14.93 -16.93
N SER A 4 1.93 -15.21 -18.03
CA SER A 4 2.24 -14.16 -19.00
C SER A 4 0.91 -13.63 -19.57
N GLY A 5 0.56 -12.39 -19.26
CA GLY A 5 -0.65 -11.72 -19.79
C GLY A 5 -1.51 -10.97 -18.78
N ILE A 6 -1.11 -10.86 -17.51
CA ILE A 6 -1.80 -9.99 -16.56
C ILE A 6 -1.45 -8.53 -16.90
N PRO A 7 -2.42 -7.65 -17.16
CA PRO A 7 -2.17 -6.23 -17.43
C PRO A 7 -1.46 -5.57 -16.25
N ALA A 8 -0.55 -4.63 -16.52
CA ALA A 8 0.04 -3.82 -15.46
C ALA A 8 -1.04 -2.96 -14.79
N ILE A 9 -0.91 -2.77 -13.47
CA ILE A 9 -1.75 -1.85 -12.72
C ILE A 9 -1.28 -0.42 -13.04
N PRO A 10 -2.16 0.48 -13.48
CA PRO A 10 -1.81 1.88 -13.68
C PRO A 10 -1.41 2.52 -12.35
N LEU A 11 -0.15 2.95 -12.28
CA LEU A 11 0.36 3.75 -11.17
C LEU A 11 0.45 5.22 -11.57
N GLN A 12 0.19 6.09 -10.60
CA GLN A 12 0.23 7.53 -10.72
C GLN A 12 1.16 8.10 -9.64
N VAL A 13 1.66 9.29 -9.90
CA VAL A 13 2.44 10.04 -8.91
C VAL A 13 1.47 10.89 -8.08
N ALA A 14 1.53 10.72 -6.77
CA ALA A 14 0.85 11.57 -5.81
C ALA A 14 1.86 12.40 -5.02
N ARG A 15 1.58 13.69 -4.85
CA ARG A 15 2.42 14.59 -4.07
C ARG A 15 1.97 14.59 -2.61
N VAL A 16 2.86 14.26 -1.68
CA VAL A 16 2.57 14.24 -0.25
C VAL A 16 2.24 15.66 0.23
N THR A 17 1.09 15.82 0.87
CA THR A 17 0.58 17.10 1.39
C THR A 17 0.55 17.16 2.91
N VAL A 18 0.49 16.01 3.58
CA VAL A 18 0.49 15.90 5.05
C VAL A 18 1.32 14.70 5.47
N VAL A 19 2.21 14.91 6.45
CA VAL A 19 2.90 13.85 7.20
C VAL A 19 2.82 14.22 8.67
N GLU A 20 1.96 13.54 9.43
CA GLU A 20 1.71 13.88 10.82
C GLU A 20 1.78 12.64 11.71
N PRO A 21 2.74 12.59 12.67
CA PRO A 21 2.73 11.58 13.70
C PRO A 21 1.39 11.58 14.46
N ARG A 22 0.94 10.38 14.79
CA ARG A 22 -0.26 10.08 15.56
C ARG A 22 0.11 9.20 16.76
N GLY A 23 -0.89 8.92 17.59
CA GLY A 23 -0.73 8.05 18.75
C GLY A 23 -0.53 6.57 18.37
N MET A 24 -0.61 5.73 19.39
CA MET A 24 -0.60 4.29 19.23
C MET A 24 -1.89 3.80 18.57
N GLY A 25 -1.77 2.87 17.62
CA GLY A 25 -2.92 2.18 17.04
C GLY A 25 -2.55 0.80 16.50
N ASP A 26 -3.58 0.02 16.20
CA ASP A 26 -3.42 -1.33 15.65
C ASP A 26 -3.08 -1.27 14.16
N ARG A 27 -1.96 -1.88 13.79
CA ARG A 27 -1.53 -2.04 12.41
C ARG A 27 -1.49 -3.51 12.01
N VAL A 28 -1.42 -3.77 10.72
CA VAL A 28 -1.33 -5.09 10.11
C VAL A 28 0.04 -5.25 9.44
N CYS A 29 0.76 -6.33 9.76
CA CYS A 29 1.79 -6.92 8.89
C CYS A 29 1.12 -8.01 8.05
N VAL A 30 1.47 -8.05 6.77
CA VAL A 30 1.18 -9.19 5.90
C VAL A 30 2.50 -9.88 5.57
N ASP A 31 2.67 -11.11 6.06
CA ASP A 31 3.75 -11.99 5.66
C ASP A 31 3.24 -12.87 4.52
N THR A 32 3.85 -12.78 3.35
CA THR A 32 3.49 -13.57 2.17
C THR A 32 4.33 -14.85 2.08
N CYS A 33 3.89 -15.80 1.26
CA CYS A 33 4.65 -16.98 0.87
C CYS A 33 5.57 -16.70 -0.34
N SER A 34 5.87 -15.43 -0.63
CA SER A 34 6.70 -14.99 -1.75
C SER A 34 7.84 -14.11 -1.25
N LEU A 35 9.03 -14.27 -1.83
CA LEU A 35 10.08 -13.28 -1.65
C LEU A 35 9.82 -12.14 -2.65
N MET A 36 9.89 -10.91 -2.16
CA MET A 36 9.76 -9.68 -2.94
C MET A 36 11.13 -9.01 -3.11
N SER A 37 11.28 -8.26 -4.19
CA SER A 37 12.46 -7.45 -4.48
C SER A 37 12.28 -6.01 -3.98
N VAL A 38 13.35 -5.22 -3.96
CA VAL A 38 13.25 -3.78 -3.72
C VAL A 38 12.35 -3.14 -4.79
N GLY A 39 11.48 -2.24 -4.38
CA GLY A 39 10.41 -1.66 -5.20
C GLY A 39 9.15 -2.53 -5.33
N GLU A 40 9.15 -3.77 -4.82
CA GLU A 40 7.94 -4.62 -4.75
C GLU A 40 7.25 -4.53 -3.39
N GLY A 41 5.92 -4.58 -3.43
CA GLY A 41 5.10 -4.59 -2.23
C GLY A 41 3.61 -4.69 -2.53
N MET A 42 2.78 -4.03 -1.73
CA MET A 42 1.32 -4.10 -1.82
C MET A 42 0.71 -2.71 -1.98
N LEU A 43 -0.42 -2.63 -2.70
CA LEU A 43 -1.23 -1.43 -2.82
C LEU A 43 -2.23 -1.37 -1.67
N VAL A 44 -2.10 -0.33 -0.83
CA VAL A 44 -2.90 -0.16 0.38
C VAL A 44 -3.26 1.30 0.64
N GLY A 45 -4.50 1.59 1.03
CA GLY A 45 -4.94 2.94 1.36
C GLY A 45 -6.15 2.96 2.28
N SER A 46 -6.45 4.11 2.87
CA SER A 46 -7.65 4.30 3.68
C SER A 46 -8.92 4.38 2.83
N GLN A 47 -8.80 4.77 1.56
CA GLN A 47 -9.88 4.70 0.58
C GLN A 47 -9.70 3.51 -0.34
N SER A 48 -10.80 2.84 -0.68
CA SER A 48 -10.77 1.68 -1.60
C SER A 48 -10.28 2.06 -3.01
N ASN A 49 -10.50 3.31 -3.42
CA ASN A 49 -10.10 3.83 -4.72
C ASN A 49 -8.78 4.62 -4.71
N GLY A 50 -8.06 4.68 -3.58
CA GLY A 50 -6.86 5.48 -3.42
C GLY A 50 -5.79 4.74 -2.62
N LEU A 51 -4.98 3.95 -3.30
CA LEU A 51 -4.04 3.00 -2.69
C LEU A 51 -2.60 3.42 -2.91
N PHE A 52 -1.78 3.40 -1.85
CA PHE A 52 -0.36 3.70 -1.90
C PHE A 52 0.45 2.43 -2.13
N LEU A 53 1.54 2.51 -2.90
CA LEU A 53 2.48 1.39 -3.03
C LEU A 53 3.41 1.34 -1.82
N ILE A 54 3.17 0.37 -0.94
CA ILE A 54 3.96 0.14 0.27
C ILE A 54 4.94 -0.98 -0.01
N GLN A 55 6.23 -0.67 0.08
CA GLN A 55 7.29 -1.64 -0.18
C GLN A 55 7.36 -2.70 0.94
N SER A 56 7.74 -3.90 0.54
CA SER A 56 8.20 -4.95 1.45
C SER A 56 9.48 -4.57 2.21
N GLU A 57 9.75 -5.28 3.31
CA GLU A 57 11.03 -5.24 4.04
C GLU A 57 12.17 -5.92 3.24
N ALA A 58 12.25 -5.71 1.92
CA ALA A 58 13.22 -6.36 1.04
C ALA A 58 14.61 -5.71 1.08
N GLU A 59 14.73 -4.45 1.47
CA GLU A 59 16.03 -3.81 1.66
C GLU A 59 16.63 -4.17 3.00
N ASP A 60 17.94 -4.43 2.99
CA ASP A 60 18.71 -4.53 4.21
C ASP A 60 18.80 -3.17 4.90
N SER A 61 18.64 -3.17 6.23
CA SER A 61 18.95 -2.04 7.08
C SER A 61 20.16 -2.40 7.95
N PRO A 62 21.04 -1.45 8.28
CA PRO A 62 22.13 -1.70 9.25
C PRO A 62 21.61 -2.15 10.62
N TYR A 63 20.33 -1.94 10.93
CA TYR A 63 19.74 -2.24 12.23
C TYR A 63 18.92 -3.55 12.26
N VAL A 64 18.41 -4.01 11.11
CA VAL A 64 17.47 -5.15 11.04
C VAL A 64 17.69 -5.91 9.74
N ALA A 65 17.82 -7.24 9.84
CA ALA A 65 17.88 -8.12 8.67
C ALA A 65 16.60 -8.02 7.82
N SER A 66 16.77 -8.03 6.50
CA SER A 66 15.66 -7.99 5.55
C SER A 66 14.70 -9.18 5.74
N ARG A 67 13.42 -8.90 5.48
CA ARG A 67 12.34 -9.88 5.42
C ARG A 67 11.56 -9.60 4.14
N PRO A 68 12.12 -9.96 2.97
CA PRO A 68 11.53 -9.67 1.67
C PRO A 68 10.14 -10.30 1.46
N PHE A 69 9.65 -11.14 2.37
CA PHE A 69 8.28 -11.67 2.33
C PHE A 69 7.25 -10.81 3.07
N ARG A 70 7.68 -9.79 3.84
CA ARG A 70 6.84 -9.01 4.75
C ARG A 70 6.52 -7.62 4.19
N VAL A 71 5.25 -7.24 4.25
CA VAL A 71 4.79 -5.86 4.10
C VAL A 71 4.19 -5.38 5.41
N ASN A 72 4.63 -4.24 5.92
CA ASN A 72 3.98 -3.54 7.02
C ASN A 72 2.85 -2.66 6.46
N ALA A 73 1.76 -3.32 6.11
CA ALA A 73 0.74 -2.81 5.20
C ALA A 73 -0.01 -1.57 5.71
N GLY A 74 -0.26 -1.39 7.00
CA GLY A 74 -0.91 -0.18 7.50
C GLY A 74 -1.89 -0.42 8.63
N ALA A 75 -2.74 0.55 8.92
CA ALA A 75 -3.75 0.45 9.97
C ALA A 75 -4.81 -0.61 9.65
N VAL A 76 -5.44 -1.21 10.68
CA VAL A 76 -6.41 -2.31 10.53
C VAL A 76 -7.57 -2.04 9.57
N HIS A 77 -8.02 -0.79 9.45
CA HIS A 77 -9.12 -0.38 8.59
C HIS A 77 -8.73 -0.11 7.13
N ALA A 78 -7.43 -0.11 6.80
CA ALA A 78 -7.00 0.21 5.44
C ALA A 78 -7.38 -0.92 4.49
N TYR A 79 -7.69 -0.56 3.25
CA TYR A 79 -7.94 -1.48 2.16
C TYR A 79 -6.64 -1.94 1.52
N ALA A 80 -6.54 -3.22 1.19
CA ALA A 80 -5.51 -3.76 0.31
C ALA A 80 -6.15 -4.22 -1.02
N LYS A 81 -5.44 -4.04 -2.14
CA LYS A 81 -5.87 -4.59 -3.42
C LYS A 81 -5.70 -6.11 -3.45
N VAL A 82 -6.78 -6.82 -3.79
CA VAL A 82 -6.87 -8.27 -3.92
C VAL A 82 -7.56 -8.59 -5.25
N GLY A 83 -6.77 -8.93 -6.26
CA GLY A 83 -7.23 -9.02 -7.65
C GLY A 83 -7.83 -7.69 -8.13
N GLU A 84 -9.06 -7.76 -8.65
CA GLU A 84 -9.83 -6.59 -9.13
C GLU A 84 -10.63 -5.88 -8.02
N LYS A 85 -10.49 -6.30 -6.76
CA LYS A 85 -11.25 -5.76 -5.62
C LYS A 85 -10.32 -5.24 -4.53
N THR A 86 -10.92 -4.67 -3.49
CA THR A 86 -10.24 -4.35 -2.23
C THR A 86 -10.84 -5.12 -1.07
N GLN A 87 -10.03 -5.39 -0.06
CA GLN A 87 -10.44 -6.01 1.20
C GLN A 87 -9.78 -5.28 2.37
N TYR A 88 -10.44 -5.21 3.53
CA TYR A 88 -9.80 -4.64 4.72
C TYR A 88 -8.61 -5.50 5.15
N LEU A 89 -7.51 -4.84 5.54
CA LEU A 89 -6.33 -5.54 6.04
C LEU A 89 -6.63 -6.43 7.25
N SER A 90 -7.57 -6.04 8.11
CA SER A 90 -7.99 -6.84 9.27
C SER A 90 -8.72 -8.13 8.91
N GLU A 91 -9.23 -8.24 7.68
CA GLU A 91 -9.98 -9.41 7.21
C GLU A 91 -9.11 -10.40 6.46
N LEU A 92 -7.86 -10.03 6.11
CA LEU A 92 -6.91 -10.96 5.51
C LEU A 92 -6.52 -12.05 6.51
N SER A 93 -6.35 -13.25 5.98
CA SER A 93 -6.02 -14.46 6.72
C SER A 93 -5.02 -15.32 5.94
N ALA A 94 -4.42 -16.31 6.62
CA ALA A 94 -3.48 -17.21 5.97
C ALA A 94 -4.19 -18.04 4.88
N GLY A 95 -3.58 -18.12 3.70
CA GLY A 95 -4.15 -18.78 2.52
C GLY A 95 -4.86 -17.82 1.56
N ASP A 96 -5.18 -16.60 1.98
CA ASP A 96 -5.79 -15.61 1.10
C ASP A 96 -4.83 -15.17 -0.01
N GLY A 97 -5.40 -14.82 -1.16
CA GLY A 97 -4.67 -14.21 -2.26
C GLY A 97 -4.44 -12.72 -2.02
N VAL A 98 -3.29 -12.22 -2.44
CA VAL A 98 -2.97 -10.78 -2.49
C VAL A 98 -2.25 -10.48 -3.80
N ILE A 99 -2.23 -9.21 -4.19
CA ILE A 99 -1.44 -8.78 -5.35
C ILE A 99 -0.14 -8.14 -4.87
N ILE A 100 0.98 -8.63 -5.42
CA ILE A 100 2.30 -8.01 -5.30
C ILE A 100 2.53 -7.15 -6.54
N VAL A 101 2.89 -5.89 -6.33
CA VAL A 101 3.09 -4.89 -7.38
C VAL A 101 4.48 -4.29 -7.26
N ASN A 102 5.13 -4.04 -8.39
CA ASN A 102 6.40 -3.30 -8.43
C ASN A 102 6.23 -1.84 -8.87
N ALA A 103 7.29 -1.05 -8.79
CA ALA A 103 7.30 0.36 -9.19
C ALA A 103 6.89 0.65 -10.65
N ARG A 104 6.90 -0.36 -11.52
CA ARG A 104 6.45 -0.26 -12.93
C ARG A 104 4.99 -0.65 -13.13
N GLY A 105 4.28 -1.00 -12.05
CA GLY A 105 2.91 -1.51 -12.10
C GLY A 105 2.81 -2.97 -12.52
N GLU A 106 3.92 -3.66 -12.76
CA GLU A 106 3.88 -5.10 -13.05
C GLU A 106 3.41 -5.83 -11.80
N GLN A 107 2.47 -6.76 -11.98
CA GLN A 107 1.80 -7.43 -10.88
C GLN A 107 1.89 -8.95 -10.98
N ARG A 108 1.85 -9.60 -9.82
CA ARG A 108 1.77 -11.05 -9.69
C ARG A 108 0.97 -11.44 -8.45
N ASP A 109 0.38 -12.62 -8.49
CA ASP A 109 -0.32 -13.19 -7.35
C ASP A 109 0.67 -13.55 -6.24
N GLY A 110 0.29 -13.25 -5.00
CA GLY A 110 0.92 -13.70 -3.78
C GLY A 110 -0.08 -14.44 -2.90
N ILE A 111 0.43 -15.27 -1.99
CA ILE A 111 -0.38 -15.96 -0.98
C ILE A 111 0.02 -15.42 0.38
N VAL A 112 -0.96 -15.07 1.21
CA VAL A 112 -0.72 -14.69 2.59
C VAL A 112 -0.32 -15.93 3.40
N GLY A 113 0.87 -15.91 3.99
CA GLY A 113 1.32 -16.95 4.91
C GLY A 113 0.88 -16.65 6.35
N ARG A 114 0.90 -15.38 6.76
CA ARG A 114 0.48 -14.94 8.09
C ARG A 114 0.08 -13.47 8.09
N VAL A 115 -0.96 -13.14 8.85
CA VAL A 115 -1.32 -11.76 9.20
C VAL A 115 -1.02 -11.54 10.67
N LYS A 116 -0.36 -10.42 11.01
CA LYS A 116 -0.06 -10.04 12.40
C LYS A 116 -0.61 -8.66 12.69
N ILE A 117 -1.45 -8.57 13.71
CA ILE A 117 -1.99 -7.31 14.22
C ILE A 117 -1.24 -6.94 15.51
N GLU A 118 -0.69 -5.73 15.57
CA GLU A 118 0.02 -5.23 16.75
C GLU A 118 -0.09 -3.72 16.90
N LYS A 119 -0.03 -3.23 18.15
CA LYS A 119 -0.04 -1.78 18.44
C LYS A 119 1.33 -1.16 18.20
N ARG A 120 1.36 -0.07 17.40
CA ARG A 120 2.56 0.71 17.08
C ARG A 120 2.24 2.20 17.01
N PRO A 121 3.23 3.10 17.16
CA PRO A 121 3.05 4.52 16.82
C PRO A 121 2.72 4.65 15.33
N LEU A 122 1.73 5.46 15.01
CA LEU A 122 1.25 5.65 13.63
C LEU A 122 1.61 7.04 13.09
N THR A 123 1.63 7.19 11.77
CA THR A 123 1.77 8.44 11.04
C THR A 123 0.64 8.52 10.03
N LEU A 124 -0.11 9.63 10.04
CA LEU A 124 -1.07 9.98 9.01
C LEU A 124 -0.32 10.56 7.81
N VAL A 125 -0.57 10.00 6.63
CA VAL A 125 -0.06 10.49 5.35
C VAL A 125 -1.24 10.87 4.47
N LYS A 126 -1.22 12.08 3.91
CA LYS A 126 -2.12 12.48 2.83
C LYS A 126 -1.29 12.86 1.61
N ALA A 127 -1.80 12.51 0.43
CA ALA A 127 -1.20 12.88 -0.84
C ALA A 127 -2.27 13.34 -1.83
N GLU A 128 -1.89 14.21 -2.75
CA GLU A 128 -2.73 14.74 -3.82
C GLU A 128 -2.39 14.05 -5.15
N VAL A 129 -3.40 13.52 -5.82
CA VAL A 129 -3.31 12.91 -7.17
C VAL A 129 -4.51 13.38 -7.99
N ASP A 130 -4.27 13.94 -9.16
CA ASP A 130 -5.32 14.48 -10.05
C ASP A 130 -6.33 15.42 -9.34
N GLY A 131 -5.86 16.23 -8.39
CA GLY A 131 -6.71 17.14 -7.60
C GLY A 131 -7.55 16.46 -6.50
N ASN A 132 -7.40 15.15 -6.31
CA ASN A 132 -8.05 14.38 -5.26
C ASN A 132 -7.07 14.12 -4.10
N ILE A 133 -7.59 14.07 -2.87
CA ILE A 133 -6.79 13.73 -1.69
C ILE A 133 -7.02 12.28 -1.31
N ILE A 134 -5.94 11.52 -1.28
CA ILE A 134 -5.90 10.14 -0.78
C ILE A 134 -5.13 10.08 0.54
N THR A 135 -5.48 9.11 1.37
CA THR A 135 -4.99 8.98 2.74
C THR A 135 -4.49 7.58 3.01
N THR A 136 -3.42 7.46 3.80
CA THR A 136 -3.04 6.20 4.43
C THR A 136 -2.51 6.46 5.84
N ILE A 137 -2.57 5.45 6.71
CA ILE A 137 -2.04 5.50 8.07
C ILE A 137 -1.07 4.33 8.24
N LEU A 138 0.19 4.66 8.46
CA LEU A 138 1.30 3.71 8.50
C LEU A 138 2.02 3.76 9.83
N GLN A 139 2.77 2.71 10.17
CA GLN A 139 3.62 2.75 11.34
C GLN A 139 4.73 3.79 11.15
N ASN A 140 4.97 4.60 12.18
CA ASN A 140 6.11 5.50 12.23
C ASN A 140 7.40 4.71 12.50
N ALA A 141 8.09 4.28 11.44
CA ALA A 141 9.41 3.63 11.54
C ALA A 141 10.20 3.72 10.21
N GLU A 142 11.51 3.57 10.31
CA GLU A 142 12.44 3.60 9.15
C GLU A 142 12.26 2.40 8.20
N THR A 143 11.83 1.26 8.74
CA THR A 143 11.62 0.03 7.96
C THR A 143 10.29 0.01 7.20
N ILE A 144 9.44 1.02 7.37
CA ILE A 144 8.21 1.17 6.58
C ILE A 144 8.49 2.16 5.48
N LYS A 145 8.26 1.77 4.22
CA LYS A 145 8.63 2.60 3.08
C LYS A 145 7.49 2.66 2.07
N LEU A 146 7.22 3.86 1.57
CA LEU A 146 6.46 4.08 0.34
C LEU A 146 7.42 4.01 -0.84
N VAL A 147 6.93 3.69 -2.02
CA VAL A 147 7.75 3.76 -3.24
C VAL A 147 7.61 5.16 -3.84
N GLY A 148 8.72 5.85 -4.04
CA GLY A 148 8.82 7.16 -4.66
C GLY A 148 8.56 7.13 -6.17
N ALA A 149 8.30 8.29 -6.77
CA ALA A 149 8.06 8.42 -8.21
C ALA A 149 9.25 7.96 -9.08
N ASP A 150 10.46 7.95 -8.53
CA ASP A 150 11.68 7.42 -9.14
C ASP A 150 11.82 5.88 -8.99
N GLY A 151 10.84 5.23 -8.35
CA GLY A 151 10.86 3.81 -8.02
C GLY A 151 11.72 3.47 -6.80
N LEU A 152 12.31 4.46 -6.15
CA LEU A 152 13.13 4.26 -4.95
C LEU A 152 12.29 4.38 -3.68
N PRO A 153 12.59 3.60 -2.65
CA PRO A 153 11.82 3.62 -1.42
C PRO A 153 12.11 4.83 -0.54
N ILE A 154 11.05 5.44 -0.02
CA ILE A 154 11.08 6.56 0.93
C ILE A 154 10.54 6.06 2.27
N SER A 155 11.37 6.08 3.31
CA SER A 155 10.94 5.64 4.64
C SER A 155 9.95 6.61 5.26
N ILE A 156 8.98 6.10 6.03
CA ILE A 156 8.00 6.93 6.75
C ILE A 156 8.69 7.88 7.73
N ALA A 157 9.83 7.49 8.30
CA ALA A 157 10.63 8.35 9.16
C ALA A 157 11.24 9.57 8.44
N ASN A 158 11.51 9.45 7.13
CA ASN A 158 12.13 10.50 6.32
C ASN A 158 11.16 11.20 5.36
N LEU A 159 9.92 10.70 5.25
CA LEU A 159 8.87 11.23 4.39
C LEU A 159 8.51 12.67 4.81
N LYS A 160 8.41 13.57 3.84
CA LYS A 160 8.06 14.98 4.06
C LYS A 160 7.06 15.47 3.03
N VAL A 161 6.40 16.59 3.36
CA VAL A 161 5.53 17.31 2.42
C VAL A 161 6.33 17.71 1.19
N GLY A 162 5.75 17.47 0.02
CA GLY A 162 6.36 17.71 -1.28
C GLY A 162 7.05 16.48 -1.89
N ASP A 163 7.28 15.41 -1.12
CA ASP A 163 7.76 14.15 -1.70
C ASP A 163 6.70 13.56 -2.65
N GLU A 164 7.16 12.86 -3.67
CA GLU A 164 6.32 12.25 -4.70
C GLU A 164 6.36 10.73 -4.58
N VAL A 165 5.19 10.10 -4.45
CA VAL A 165 5.04 8.66 -4.20
C VAL A 165 4.13 8.00 -5.24
N LEU A 166 4.36 6.71 -5.50
CA LEU A 166 3.54 5.91 -6.40
C LEU A 166 2.26 5.44 -5.71
N VAL A 167 1.15 5.66 -6.39
CA VAL A 167 -0.19 5.29 -5.94
C VAL A 167 -0.98 4.67 -7.09
N HIS A 168 -2.01 3.91 -6.77
CA HIS A 168 -3.05 3.51 -7.70
C HIS A 168 -4.33 4.22 -7.29
N PHE A 169 -4.86 5.06 -8.18
CA PHE A 169 -6.07 5.82 -7.93
C PHE A 169 -7.11 5.57 -9.03
N GLU A 170 -8.35 5.33 -8.62
CA GLU A 170 -9.48 5.14 -9.52
C GLU A 170 -10.51 6.24 -9.25
N ASP A 171 -10.64 7.17 -10.20
CA ASP A 171 -11.68 8.19 -10.14
C ASP A 171 -13.05 7.52 -10.35
N SER A 172 -13.85 7.47 -9.28
CA SER A 172 -15.19 6.91 -9.28
C SER A 172 -16.12 7.63 -10.27
N ALA A 173 -15.78 8.85 -10.72
CA ALA A 173 -16.54 9.59 -11.72
C ALA A 173 -16.32 9.10 -13.17
N ARG A 174 -15.28 8.31 -13.46
CA ARG A 174 -14.85 7.99 -14.83
C ARG A 174 -15.07 6.54 -15.28
N HIS A 175 -15.67 5.67 -14.46
CA HIS A 175 -15.86 4.27 -14.84
C HIS A 175 -17.12 4.03 -15.68
N PHE A 176 -16.87 3.51 -16.89
CA PHE A 176 -17.77 3.00 -17.92
C PHE A 176 -19.15 2.48 -17.43
N GLY A 177 -20.21 3.21 -17.78
CA GLY A 177 -21.43 2.64 -18.37
C GLY A 177 -22.39 1.82 -17.50
N MET A 178 -22.06 1.44 -16.27
CA MET A 178 -23.02 0.87 -15.32
C MET A 178 -22.84 1.48 -13.94
N LYS A 179 -23.68 2.49 -13.68
CA LYS A 179 -23.88 3.12 -12.38
C LYS A 179 -24.53 2.11 -11.44
N ILE A 180 -23.82 1.69 -10.40
CA ILE A 180 -24.48 1.43 -9.13
C ILE A 180 -24.30 2.74 -8.36
N ASP A 181 -25.37 3.52 -8.26
CA ASP A 181 -25.42 4.74 -7.45
C ASP A 181 -25.35 4.34 -5.96
N GLU A 182 -24.17 3.96 -5.49
CA GLU A 182 -23.87 3.90 -4.05
C GLU A 182 -23.09 5.15 -3.68
N THR A 183 -23.71 6.00 -2.85
CA THR A 183 -23.02 7.16 -2.27
C THR A 183 -22.18 6.67 -1.10
N ILE A 184 -20.92 6.36 -1.36
CA ILE A 184 -19.94 6.01 -0.32
C ILE A 184 -19.13 7.27 -0.01
N ILE A 185 -19.13 7.69 1.26
CA ILE A 185 -18.32 8.82 1.75
C ILE A 185 -17.31 8.28 2.77
N GLU A 186 -16.05 8.22 2.36
CA GLU A 186 -14.90 7.88 3.23
C GLU A 186 -14.22 9.20 3.67
N LYS A 187 -13.93 9.38 4.98
CA LYS A 187 -13.38 10.63 5.56
C LYS A 187 -12.17 10.40 6.45
#